data_AF-A0A952FHU3-F1
#
_entry.id   AF-A0A952FHU3-F1
#
_cell.length_a   1.000
_cell.length_b   1.000
_cell.length_c   1.000
_cell.angle_alpha   90.00
_cell.angle_beta   90.00
_cell.angle_gamma   90.00
#
_symmetry.space_group_name_H-M   'P 1'
#
loop_
_entity.id
_entity.type
_entity.pdbx_description
1 polymer ?
#
loop_
_entity_poly.entity_id
_entity_poly.type
_entity_poly.pdbx_seq_one_letter_code
_entity_poly.pdbx_strand_id
1 'polypeptide(L)'
;ELASDKYPNDFLLKKALRDVRSGDILLAHLGIWSRKDPWAPTVLEPLITGLQARGFCFQTLREHPQYKAWIDAQAGSAPTRPAK
;
A
#
# COMPACT_ATOMS: atom_id res chain seq x y z
N GLU A 1 -5.33 -12.77 -4.90
CA GLU A 1 -6.04 -12.11 -3.78
C GLU A 1 -6.56 -13.17 -2.80
N LEU A 2 -6.78 -12.85 -1.51
CA LEU A 2 -7.29 -13.80 -0.52
C LEU A 2 -8.83 -13.78 -0.47
N ALA A 3 -9.45 -14.96 -0.30
CA ALA A 3 -10.90 -15.09 -0.24
C ALA A 3 -11.49 -14.38 1.00
N SER A 4 -12.47 -13.50 0.77
CA SER A 4 -13.10 -12.67 1.81
C SER A 4 -13.73 -13.48 2.96
N ASP A 5 -14.31 -14.64 2.68
CA ASP A 5 -14.96 -15.48 3.69
C ASP A 5 -13.96 -16.11 4.67
N LYS A 6 -12.76 -16.47 4.19
CA LYS A 6 -11.71 -17.07 5.01
C LYS A 6 -10.80 -16.02 5.65
N TYR A 7 -10.64 -14.88 4.99
CA TYR A 7 -9.72 -13.82 5.38
C TYR A 7 -10.42 -12.45 5.33
N PRO A 8 -11.32 -12.18 6.30
CA PRO A 8 -12.03 -10.90 6.37
C PRO A 8 -11.07 -9.73 6.59
N ASN A 9 -11.49 -8.53 6.19
CA ASN A 9 -10.68 -7.31 6.25
C ASN A 9 -10.14 -7.05 7.66
N ASP A 10 -10.97 -7.19 8.70
CA ASP A 10 -10.59 -7.03 10.10
C ASP A 10 -9.46 -7.98 10.54
N PHE A 11 -9.51 -9.22 10.07
CA PHE A 11 -8.48 -10.20 10.39
C PHE A 11 -7.14 -9.79 9.77
N LEU A 12 -7.16 -9.36 8.51
CA LEU A 12 -5.96 -8.92 7.79
C LEU A 12 -5.39 -7.63 8.38
N LEU A 13 -6.26 -6.68 8.76
CA LEU A 13 -5.87 -5.45 9.44
C LEU A 13 -5.17 -5.74 10.77
N LYS A 14 -5.80 -6.53 11.66
CA LYS A 14 -5.21 -6.91 12.96
C LYS A 14 -3.89 -7.65 12.79
N LYS A 15 -3.79 -8.52 11.79
CA LYS A 15 -2.56 -9.23 11.47
C LYS A 15 -1.45 -8.26 11.05
N ALA A 16 -1.74 -7.33 10.13
CA ALA A 16 -0.76 -6.35 9.68
C ALA A 16 -0.31 -5.42 10.83
N LEU A 17 -1.25 -4.92 11.63
CA LEU A 17 -0.94 -4.07 12.78
C LEU A 17 -0.06 -4.76 13.84
N ARG A 18 -0.12 -6.09 13.96
CA ARG A 18 0.73 -6.85 14.88
C ARG A 18 2.08 -7.20 14.28
N ASP A 19 2.10 -7.62 13.02
CA ASP A 19 3.26 -8.31 12.45
C ASP A 19 4.24 -7.35 11.74
N VAL A 20 3.80 -6.15 11.31
CA VAL A 20 4.63 -5.17 10.58
C VAL A 20 5.75 -4.59 11.44
N ARG A 21 6.95 -4.54 10.85
CA ARG A 21 8.21 -4.07 11.44
C ARG A 21 8.89 -3.02 10.56
N SER A 22 9.85 -2.31 11.16
CA SER A 22 10.70 -1.38 10.40
C SER A 22 11.54 -2.14 9.37
N GLY A 23 11.57 -1.64 8.15
CA GLY A 23 12.24 -2.29 7.02
C GLY A 23 11.37 -3.22 6.18
N ASP A 24 10.13 -3.50 6.61
CA ASP A 24 9.19 -4.29 5.80
C ASP A 24 8.68 -3.48 4.59
N ILE A 25 8.52 -4.15 3.45
CA ILE A 25 7.84 -3.61 2.27
C ILE A 25 6.42 -4.18 2.24
N LEU A 26 5.43 -3.30 2.39
CA LEU A 26 4.02 -3.66 2.31
C LEU A 26 3.49 -3.49 0.89
N LEU A 27 2.88 -4.55 0.36
CA LEU A 27 2.18 -4.53 -0.91
C LEU A 27 0.70 -4.80 -0.69
N ALA A 28 -0.15 -3.87 -1.11
CA ALA A 28 -1.60 -4.00 -1.04
C ALA A 28 -2.21 -3.84 -2.44
N HIS A 29 -3.18 -4.71 -2.75
CA HIS A 29 -4.02 -4.56 -3.92
C HIS A 29 -5.29 -3.82 -3.49
N LEU A 30 -5.55 -2.65 -4.09
CA LEU A 30 -6.69 -1.77 -3.74
C LEU A 30 -8.04 -2.28 -4.25
N GLY A 31 -8.08 -3.52 -4.75
CA GLY A 31 -9.29 -4.26 -5.07
C GLY A 31 -9.40 -4.62 -6.55
N ILE A 32 -9.58 -5.92 -6.79
CA ILE A 32 -10.48 -6.46 -7.82
C ILE A 32 -11.69 -7.07 -7.07
N TRP A 33 -12.77 -7.36 -7.79
CA TRP A 33 -14.17 -7.55 -7.38
C TRP A 33 -14.47 -8.62 -6.28
N SER A 34 -13.45 -9.20 -5.65
CA SER A 34 -13.56 -10.32 -4.70
C SER A 34 -13.83 -9.88 -3.24
N ARG A 35 -13.67 -8.59 -2.92
CA ARG A 35 -13.94 -8.06 -1.56
C ARG A 35 -15.40 -7.65 -1.41
N LYS A 36 -16.05 -8.13 -0.34
CA LYS A 36 -17.42 -7.74 0.02
C LYS A 36 -17.49 -6.28 0.46
N ASP A 37 -16.52 -5.86 1.27
CA ASP A 37 -16.39 -4.49 1.75
C ASP A 37 -15.25 -3.74 1.04
N PRO A 38 -15.42 -2.44 0.72
CA PRO A 38 -14.38 -1.64 0.11
C PRO A 38 -13.11 -1.61 0.96
N TRP A 39 -11.97 -1.99 0.38
CA TRP A 39 -10.72 -2.16 1.13
C TRP A 39 -10.14 -0.84 1.65
N ALA A 40 -10.14 0.22 0.86
CA ALA A 40 -9.52 1.48 1.24
C ALA A 40 -10.09 2.09 2.54
N PRO A 41 -11.40 2.34 2.69
CA PRO A 41 -11.93 2.90 3.93
C PRO A 41 -11.88 1.91 5.10
N THR A 42 -12.02 0.60 4.85
CA THR A 42 -12.11 -0.40 5.94
C THR A 42 -10.75 -0.90 6.43
N VAL A 43 -9.69 -0.77 5.62
CA VAL A 43 -8.37 -1.32 5.94
C VAL A 43 -7.26 -0.28 5.81
N LEU A 44 -7.20 0.48 4.72
CA LEU A 44 -6.04 1.35 4.46
C LEU A 44 -5.90 2.44 5.53
N GLU A 45 -6.96 3.19 5.77
CA GLU A 45 -6.95 4.28 6.75
C GLU A 45 -6.70 3.78 8.19
N PRO A 46 -7.40 2.73 8.68
CA PRO A 46 -7.09 2.13 9.98
C PRO A 46 -5.68 1.55 10.09
N LEU A 47 -5.13 1.02 8.98
CA LEU A 47 -3.77 0.48 8.96
C LEU A 47 -2.74 1.58 9.10
N ILE A 48 -2.85 2.66 8.32
CA ILE A 48 -1.91 3.77 8.35
C ILE A 48 -1.93 4.43 9.73
N THR A 49 -3.11 4.79 10.23
CA THR A 49 -3.26 5.45 11.53
C THR A 49 -2.81 4.56 12.68
N GLY A 50 -3.12 3.26 12.64
CA GLY A 50 -2.65 2.29 13.64
C GLY A 50 -1.14 2.08 13.63
N LEU A 51 -0.48 2.09 12.46
CA LEU A 51 0.98 2.04 12.38
C LEU A 51 1.61 3.37 12.84
N GLN A 52 1.02 4.52 12.51
CA GLN A 52 1.47 5.82 13.03
C GLN A 52 1.41 5.87 14.56
N ALA A 53 0.34 5.36 15.17
CA ALA A 53 0.22 5.25 16.63
C ALA A 53 1.30 4.35 17.26
N ARG A 54 1.85 3.39 16.50
CA ARG A 54 3.00 2.56 16.88
C ARG A 54 4.36 3.24 16.66
N GLY A 55 4.39 4.47 16.15
CA GLY A 55 5.60 5.24 15.91
C GLY A 55 6.17 5.13 14.48
N PHE A 56 5.45 4.53 13.54
CA PHE A 56 5.87 4.52 12.13
C PHE A 56 5.59 5.88 11.47
N CYS A 57 6.48 6.28 10.56
CA CYS A 57 6.28 7.44 9.70
C CYS A 57 6.22 6.99 8.24
N PHE A 58 5.32 7.59 7.47
CA PHE A 58 5.10 7.25 6.06
C PHE A 58 5.40 8.44 5.19
N GLN A 59 6.07 8.18 4.07
CA GLN A 59 6.34 9.16 3.04
C GLN A 59 6.06 8.51 1.68
N THR A 60 5.72 9.32 0.68
CA THR A 60 5.51 8.77 -0.67
C THR A 60 6.84 8.28 -1.24
N LEU A 61 6.81 7.21 -2.03
CA LEU A 61 8.02 6.63 -2.61
C LEU A 61 8.80 7.65 -3.46
N ARG A 62 8.11 8.62 -4.08
CA ARG A 62 8.69 9.72 -4.86
C ARG A 62 9.67 10.58 -4.05
N GLU A 63 9.45 10.69 -2.75
CA GLU A 63 10.27 11.51 -1.87
C GLU A 63 11.26 10.67 -1.06
N HIS A 64 11.26 9.34 -1.23
CA HIS A 64 12.13 8.45 -0.46
C HIS A 64 13.61 8.70 -0.83
N PRO A 65 14.50 8.96 0.14
CA PRO A 65 15.87 9.42 -0.12
C PRO A 65 16.69 8.45 -0.98
N GLN A 66 16.43 7.14 -0.86
CA GLN A 66 17.12 6.12 -1.65
C GLN A 66 16.56 5.94 -3.07
N TYR A 67 15.29 6.28 -3.30
CA TYR A 67 14.60 5.96 -4.57
C TYR A 67 14.29 7.19 -5.42
N LYS A 68 14.32 8.39 -4.83
CA LYS A 68 13.98 9.65 -5.52
C LYS A 68 14.74 9.81 -6.84
N ALA A 69 16.06 9.67 -6.83
CA ALA A 69 16.88 9.83 -8.03
C ALA A 69 16.52 8.85 -9.14
N TRP A 70 16.21 7.58 -8.78
CA TRP A 70 15.79 6.57 -9.75
C TRP A 70 14.40 6.87 -10.33
N ILE A 71 13.46 7.32 -9.48
CA ILE A 71 12.11 7.69 -9.92
C ILE A 71 12.15 8.89 -10.87
N ASP A 72 12.94 9.92 -10.54
CA ASP A 72 13.09 11.12 -11.36
C ASP A 72 13.65 10.76 -12.76
N ALA A 73 14.63 9.86 -12.82
CA ALA A 73 15.18 9.37 -14.09
C ALA A 73 14.17 8.57 -14.93
N GLN A 74 13.31 7.77 -14.29
CA GLN A 74 12.27 6.98 -14.98
C GLN A 74 11.10 7.86 -15.47
N ALA A 75 10.73 8.89 -14.70
CA ALA A 75 9.65 9.81 -15.07
C ALA A 75 9.96 10.60 -16.35
N GLY A 76 11.25 10.87 -16.62
CA GLY A 76 11.71 11.49 -17.87
C GLY A 76 11.74 10.56 -19.09
N SER A 77 11.54 9.25 -18.90
CA SER A 77 11.65 8.23 -19.96
C SER A 77 10.29 7.75 -20.48
N ALA A 78 9.20 8.50 -20.25
CA ALA A 78 7.87 8.10 -20.70
C ALA A 78 7.87 7.83 -22.23
N PRO A 79 7.44 6.64 -22.68
CA PRO A 79 7.40 6.34 -24.10
C PRO A 79 6.38 7.24 -24.79
N THR A 80 6.82 7.89 -25.88
CA THR A 80 5.96 8.71 -26.75
C THR A 80 4.81 7.83 -27.24
N ARG A 81 3.59 8.13 -26.77
CA ARG A 81 2.38 7.42 -27.21
C ARG A 81 2.19 7.74 -28.70
N PRO A 82 2.15 6.76 -29.63
CA PRO A 82 1.89 7.06 -31.03
C PRO A 82 0.48 7.64 -31.16
N ALA A 83 0.37 8.79 -31.83
CA ALA A 83 -0.91 9.38 -32.19
C ALA A 83 -1.68 8.41 -33.11
N LYS A 84 -2.98 8.25 -32.84
CA LYS A 84 -3.91 7.56 -33.74
C LYS A 84 -4.25 8.45 -34.92
#